data_AF-A0A6L8N8X5-F1
#
_entry.id   AF-A0A6L8N8X5-F1
#
_cell.length_a   1.000
_cell.length_b   1.000
_cell.length_c   1.000
_cell.angle_alpha   90.00
_cell.angle_beta   90.00
_cell.angle_gamma   90.00
#
_symmetry.space_group_name_H-M   'P 1'
#
loop_
_entity.id
_entity.type
_entity.pdbx_description
1 polymer ?
#
loop_
_entity_poly.entity_id
_entity_poly.type
_entity_poly.pdbx_seq_one_letter_code
_entity_poly.pdbx_strand_id
1 'polypeptide(L)'
;MSGTLRRRATIGAISLILAVPLGLTAPAAGAAEKPAKNTTAAMTVAQLQQNYGDLNGLRLQNVDGTSGVWVVIDGKRHGVPDMWTYNNLFANWKIVTLYDLYNIPYGGHLTHDAHLITSPSSDTVWLLTNNEKRGITGRAFAKYEFDGNKIQSVRDIVLNAIPRGPNIDL
;
A
#
# COMPACT_ATOMS: atom_id res chain seq x y z
N MET A 1 3.15 -55.72 28.62
CA MET A 1 3.15 -54.62 29.60
C MET A 1 1.92 -53.77 29.31
N SER A 2 0.74 -54.20 29.78
CA SER A 2 0.06 -53.73 31.01
C SER A 2 -0.14 -52.22 31.06
N GLY A 3 -1.41 -51.77 31.00
CA GLY A 3 -1.79 -50.36 31.05
C GLY A 3 -3.26 -50.06 30.71
N THR A 4 -4.18 -50.61 31.50
CA THR A 4 -5.59 -50.20 31.76
C THR A 4 -5.83 -48.67 31.76
N LEU A 5 -7.01 -48.05 31.53
CA LEU A 5 -8.40 -48.39 31.85
C LEU A 5 -9.38 -47.37 31.16
N ARG A 6 -10.50 -47.87 30.61
CA ARG A 6 -11.93 -47.42 30.71
C ARG A 6 -12.22 -45.90 30.91
N ARG A 7 -13.23 -45.30 30.24
CA ARG A 7 -14.68 -45.58 30.41
C ARG A 7 -15.52 -45.00 29.26
N ARG A 8 -16.57 -45.75 28.92
CA ARG A 8 -17.71 -45.41 28.04
C ARG A 8 -18.75 -44.58 28.80
N ALA A 9 -19.55 -43.78 28.09
CA ALA A 9 -20.97 -43.59 28.41
C ALA A 9 -21.75 -43.14 27.16
N THR A 10 -22.71 -43.98 26.76
CA THR A 10 -23.78 -43.73 25.78
C THR A 10 -25.11 -43.80 26.54
N ILE A 11 -25.99 -42.82 26.35
CA ILE A 11 -27.45 -42.83 26.65
C ILE A 11 -28.05 -41.89 25.57
N GLY A 12 -28.92 -42.27 24.63
CA GLY A 12 -30.23 -42.93 24.74
C GLY A 12 -31.31 -41.82 24.79
N ALA A 13 -31.84 -41.29 23.67
CA ALA A 13 -32.92 -41.78 22.77
C ALA A 13 -34.33 -41.19 23.08
N ILE A 14 -35.14 -41.04 22.01
CA ILE A 14 -36.63 -41.09 21.93
C ILE A 14 -37.43 -39.77 21.68
N SER A 15 -37.85 -39.64 20.40
CA SER A 15 -39.18 -39.37 19.80
C SER A 15 -39.98 -38.07 19.99
N LEU A 16 -40.17 -37.39 18.83
CA LEU A 16 -41.41 -37.10 18.08
C LEU A 16 -42.69 -36.62 18.83
N ILE A 17 -43.23 -35.44 18.45
CA ILE A 17 -44.60 -35.24 17.90
C ILE A 17 -44.80 -33.80 17.38
N LEU A 18 -45.66 -33.72 16.36
CA LEU A 18 -46.16 -32.65 15.49
C LEU A 18 -46.50 -31.28 16.11
N ALA A 19 -46.34 -30.20 15.32
CA ALA A 19 -47.44 -29.52 14.60
C ALA A 19 -47.06 -28.06 14.25
N VAL A 20 -47.24 -27.71 12.98
CA VAL A 20 -47.05 -26.36 12.42
C VAL A 20 -48.28 -25.49 12.73
N PRO A 21 -48.10 -24.22 13.12
CA PRO A 21 -49.00 -23.16 12.72
C PRO A 21 -48.33 -22.23 11.71
N LEU A 22 -49.05 -21.99 10.60
CA LEU A 22 -48.76 -20.94 9.63
C LEU A 22 -48.68 -19.58 10.33
N GLY A 23 -47.61 -18.82 10.06
CA GLY A 23 -47.49 -17.44 10.52
C GLY A 23 -46.19 -16.78 10.11
N LEU A 24 -46.25 -16.04 9.00
CA LEU A 24 -45.54 -14.79 8.70
C LEU A 24 -43.99 -14.73 8.68
N THR A 25 -43.53 -14.15 7.56
CA THR A 25 -42.25 -13.47 7.27
C THR A 25 -41.08 -14.34 6.80
N ALA A 26 -40.65 -14.05 5.57
CA ALA A 26 -39.40 -14.51 4.99
C ALA A 26 -38.21 -13.94 5.79
N PRO A 27 -37.15 -14.72 6.07
CA PRO A 27 -35.90 -14.12 6.51
C PRO A 27 -35.33 -13.32 5.35
N ALA A 28 -35.14 -12.02 5.58
CA ALA A 28 -34.45 -11.12 4.68
C ALA A 28 -33.11 -11.74 4.26
N ALA A 29 -32.89 -11.80 2.95
CA ALA A 29 -31.62 -12.18 2.35
C ALA A 29 -30.50 -11.39 3.01
N GLY A 30 -29.51 -12.12 3.55
CA GLY A 30 -28.31 -11.55 4.13
C GLY A 30 -27.66 -10.59 3.15
N ALA A 31 -27.68 -9.31 3.48
CA ALA A 31 -26.78 -8.34 2.90
C ALA A 31 -25.37 -8.77 3.31
N ALA A 32 -24.62 -9.29 2.34
CA ALA A 32 -23.20 -9.56 2.48
C ALA A 32 -22.52 -8.27 2.98
N GLU A 33 -22.03 -8.32 4.21
CA GLU A 33 -21.26 -7.25 4.80
C GLU A 33 -19.98 -7.07 3.98
N LYS A 34 -19.88 -5.92 3.30
CA LYS A 34 -18.72 -5.52 2.50
C LYS A 34 -17.46 -5.62 3.37
N PRO A 35 -16.33 -6.15 2.87
CA PRO A 35 -15.16 -6.39 3.71
C PRO A 35 -14.67 -5.08 4.33
N ALA A 36 -14.50 -5.08 5.64
CA ALA A 36 -14.03 -3.94 6.42
C ALA A 36 -12.68 -3.45 5.88
N LYS A 37 -12.57 -2.13 5.63
CA LYS A 37 -11.28 -1.48 5.43
C LYS A 37 -10.47 -1.69 6.71
N ASN A 38 -9.26 -2.23 6.59
CA ASN A 38 -8.27 -2.17 7.66
C ASN A 38 -7.93 -0.69 7.93
N THR A 39 -8.64 -0.07 8.87
CA THR A 39 -8.50 1.33 9.22
C THR A 39 -7.29 1.50 10.14
N THR A 40 -6.12 1.77 9.55
CA THR A 40 -5.04 2.43 10.29
C THR A 40 -5.58 3.77 10.78
N ALA A 41 -5.56 4.02 12.09
CA ALA A 41 -6.03 5.27 12.66
C ALA A 41 -5.34 6.47 11.99
N ALA A 42 -6.11 7.52 11.69
CA ALA A 42 -5.56 8.74 11.11
C ALA A 42 -4.64 9.46 12.11
N MET A 43 -3.52 10.00 11.62
CA MET A 43 -2.50 10.66 12.43
C MET A 43 -2.31 12.12 11.99
N THR A 44 -1.54 12.91 12.76
CA THR A 44 -1.01 14.20 12.33
C THR A 44 0.45 14.08 11.91
N VAL A 45 0.97 15.04 11.16
CA VAL A 45 2.39 15.14 10.82
C VAL A 45 3.22 15.11 12.10
N ALA A 46 2.84 15.89 13.11
CA ALA A 46 3.56 15.94 14.39
C ALA A 46 3.60 14.59 15.13
N GLN A 47 2.59 13.74 14.94
CA GLN A 47 2.56 12.38 15.49
C GLN A 47 3.44 11.41 14.71
N LEU A 48 3.66 11.64 13.41
CA LEU A 48 4.59 10.85 12.61
C LEU A 48 6.04 11.31 12.81
N GLN A 49 6.33 12.60 12.58
CA GLN A 49 7.62 13.20 12.89
C GLN A 49 7.65 14.73 12.77
N GLN A 50 8.62 15.38 13.43
CA GLN A 50 8.80 16.85 13.36
C GLN A 50 9.47 17.33 12.07
N ASN A 51 10.34 16.52 11.43
CA ASN A 51 11.00 16.86 10.18
C ASN A 51 10.34 16.13 9.00
N TYR A 52 9.98 16.86 7.94
CA TYR A 52 9.38 16.27 6.75
C TYR A 52 10.28 15.24 6.05
N GLY A 53 11.61 15.37 6.19
CA GLY A 53 12.56 14.38 5.66
C GLY A 53 12.35 12.98 6.25
N ASP A 54 11.92 12.89 7.50
CA ASP A 54 11.67 11.60 8.16
C ASP A 54 10.43 10.88 7.61
N LEU A 55 9.57 11.62 6.89
CA LEU A 55 8.40 11.09 6.20
C LEU A 55 8.76 10.50 4.82
N ASN A 56 10.00 10.65 4.35
CA ASN A 56 10.44 10.13 3.05
C ASN A 56 10.10 8.63 2.90
N GLY A 57 9.52 8.30 1.74
CA GLY A 57 9.06 6.95 1.41
C GLY A 57 7.67 6.59 1.92
N LEU A 58 7.06 7.41 2.78
CA LEU A 58 5.67 7.19 3.16
C LEU A 58 4.74 7.52 1.99
N ARG A 59 3.75 6.64 1.79
CA ARG A 59 2.58 6.92 0.96
C ARG A 59 1.45 7.41 1.85
N LEU A 60 0.84 8.53 1.48
CA LEU A 60 -0.08 9.27 2.32
C LEU A 60 -1.41 9.54 1.61
N GLN A 61 -2.48 9.71 2.38
CA GLN A 61 -3.77 10.22 1.91
C GLN A 61 -4.39 11.10 3.00
N ASN A 62 -5.26 12.04 2.61
CA ASN A 62 -6.05 12.80 3.56
C ASN A 62 -7.14 11.93 4.21
N VAL A 63 -7.63 12.32 5.38
CA VAL A 63 -8.70 11.61 6.12
C VAL A 63 -9.99 11.42 5.35
N ASP A 64 -10.32 12.35 4.45
CA ASP A 64 -11.49 12.24 3.58
C ASP A 64 -11.29 11.24 2.41
N GLY A 65 -10.05 10.79 2.18
CA GLY A 65 -9.68 9.91 1.07
C GLY A 65 -9.83 10.52 -0.33
N THR A 66 -10.17 11.81 -0.43
CA THR A 66 -10.45 12.50 -1.70
C THR A 66 -9.20 13.05 -2.36
N SER A 67 -8.12 13.23 -1.60
CA SER A 67 -6.89 13.86 -2.07
C SER A 67 -6.06 12.99 -3.03
N GLY A 68 -6.46 11.75 -3.28
CA GLY A 68 -5.61 10.75 -3.95
C GLY A 68 -4.41 10.34 -3.09
N VAL A 69 -3.51 9.57 -3.70
CA VAL A 69 -2.31 9.04 -3.05
C VAL A 69 -1.13 9.99 -3.26
N TRP A 70 -0.38 10.21 -2.19
CA TRP A 70 0.83 11.03 -2.18
C TRP A 70 2.01 10.16 -1.79
N VAL A 71 3.20 10.46 -2.28
CA VAL A 71 4.46 9.91 -1.76
C VAL A 71 5.36 11.05 -1.31
N VAL A 72 6.07 10.90 -0.20
CA VAL A 72 7.03 11.91 0.24
C VAL A 72 8.41 11.61 -0.34
N ILE A 73 8.95 12.57 -1.09
CA ILE A 73 10.31 12.55 -1.66
C ILE A 73 10.97 13.90 -1.32
N ASP A 74 12.18 13.85 -0.74
CA ASP A 74 12.95 15.01 -0.28
C ASP A 74 12.18 15.93 0.69
N GLY A 75 11.38 15.34 1.58
CA GLY A 75 10.54 16.05 2.53
C GLY A 75 9.37 16.81 1.89
N LYS A 76 9.05 16.50 0.62
CA LYS A 76 7.91 17.11 -0.09
C LYS A 76 6.91 16.03 -0.50
N ARG A 77 5.62 16.33 -0.42
CA ARG A 77 4.57 15.45 -0.93
C ARG A 77 4.47 15.59 -2.44
N HIS A 78 4.53 14.46 -3.15
CA HIS A 78 4.34 14.35 -4.59
C HIS A 78 3.07 13.56 -4.87
N GLY A 79 2.18 14.11 -5.69
CA GLY A 79 0.93 13.44 -6.05
C GLY A 79 1.21 12.27 -6.99
N VAL A 80 0.69 11.09 -6.67
CA VAL A 80 0.65 9.96 -7.60
C VAL A 80 -0.61 10.12 -8.46
N PRO A 81 -0.48 10.44 -9.77
CA PRO A 81 -1.59 10.95 -10.57
C PRO A 81 -2.69 9.91 -10.82
N ASP A 82 -2.33 8.63 -10.85
CA ASP A 82 -3.25 7.56 -11.17
C ASP A 82 -2.77 6.20 -10.61
N MET A 83 -3.66 5.21 -10.64
CA MET A 83 -3.39 3.85 -10.16
C MET A 83 -2.33 3.12 -11.02
N TRP A 84 -2.20 3.47 -12.30
CA TRP A 84 -1.23 2.86 -13.19
C TRP A 84 0.20 3.21 -12.75
N THR A 85 0.44 4.49 -12.51
CA THR A 85 1.68 5.05 -11.95
C THR A 85 1.98 4.45 -10.58
N TYR A 86 0.98 4.31 -9.70
CA TYR A 86 1.17 3.61 -8.43
C TYR A 86 1.66 2.17 -8.64
N ASN A 87 1.00 1.45 -9.56
CA ASN A 87 1.29 0.07 -9.88
C ASN A 87 2.59 -0.14 -10.65
N ASN A 88 3.23 0.90 -11.16
CA ASN A 88 4.59 0.84 -11.70
C ASN A 88 5.69 0.94 -10.63
N LEU A 89 5.36 1.41 -9.42
CA LEU A 89 6.36 1.82 -8.44
C LEU A 89 6.40 0.93 -7.20
N PHE A 90 5.25 0.71 -6.54
CA PHE A 90 5.25 0.21 -5.16
C PHE A 90 4.90 -1.26 -5.03
N ALA A 91 5.50 -1.96 -4.08
CA ALA A 91 5.32 -3.41 -3.90
C ALA A 91 3.99 -3.79 -3.23
N ASN A 92 3.33 -2.86 -2.55
CA ASN A 92 2.12 -3.12 -1.76
C ASN A 92 1.21 -1.89 -1.71
N TRP A 93 0.02 -2.05 -1.14
CA TRP A 93 -0.90 -0.94 -0.84
C TRP A 93 -0.82 -0.55 0.64
N LYS A 94 0.25 0.14 1.03
CA LYS A 94 0.45 0.65 2.41
C LYS A 94 0.40 2.16 2.41
N ILE A 95 -0.75 2.69 2.80
CA ILE A 95 -1.02 4.14 2.84
C ILE A 95 -1.30 4.56 4.28
N VAL A 96 -0.67 5.65 4.71
CA VAL A 96 -0.92 6.32 5.99
C VAL A 96 -1.91 7.45 5.79
N THR A 97 -2.93 7.51 6.64
CA THR A 97 -3.95 8.55 6.58
C THR A 97 -3.59 9.70 7.53
N LEU A 98 -3.60 10.94 7.03
CA LEU A 98 -3.25 12.14 7.80
C LEU A 98 -4.38 13.18 7.83
N TYR A 99 -4.57 13.85 8.97
CA TYR A 99 -5.47 15.00 9.10
C TYR A 99 -4.92 16.28 8.46
N ASP A 100 -3.60 16.43 8.50
CA ASP A 100 -2.87 17.64 8.16
C ASP A 100 -1.85 17.39 7.04
N LEU A 101 -2.20 16.49 6.10
CA LEU A 101 -1.39 16.13 4.93
C LEU A 101 -0.82 17.36 4.21
N TYR A 102 -1.62 18.42 4.09
CA TYR A 102 -1.26 19.62 3.35
C TYR A 102 -0.23 20.52 4.05
N ASN A 103 0.13 20.24 5.31
CA ASN A 103 1.24 20.89 5.98
C ASN A 103 2.59 20.44 5.40
N ILE A 104 2.67 19.23 4.82
CA ILE A 104 3.87 18.76 4.12
C ILE A 104 4.06 19.60 2.85
N PRO A 105 5.26 20.19 2.63
CA PRO A 105 5.54 21.02 1.47
C PRO A 105 5.19 20.32 0.15
N TYR A 106 4.56 21.04 -0.77
CA TYR A 106 4.15 20.49 -2.05
C TYR A 106 5.34 20.38 -3.02
N GLY A 107 5.55 19.18 -3.58
CA GLY A 107 6.62 18.87 -4.53
C GLY A 107 6.18 18.84 -6.00
N GLY A 108 4.88 18.95 -6.27
CA GLY A 108 4.30 18.69 -7.59
C GLY A 108 3.62 17.32 -7.67
N HIS A 109 3.28 16.90 -8.88
CA HIS A 109 2.88 15.51 -9.16
C HIS A 109 4.07 14.75 -9.74
N LEU A 110 4.05 13.43 -9.57
CA LEU A 110 4.77 12.56 -10.48
C LEU A 110 4.12 12.66 -11.87
N THR A 111 4.89 12.42 -12.92
CA THR A 111 4.32 12.31 -14.26
C THR A 111 3.47 11.05 -14.36
N HIS A 112 2.41 11.08 -15.18
CA HIS A 112 1.69 9.87 -15.54
C HIS A 112 2.67 8.84 -16.11
N ASP A 113 2.49 7.57 -15.76
CA ASP A 113 3.40 6.48 -16.14
C ASP A 113 4.82 6.63 -15.59
N ALA A 114 5.03 7.34 -14.47
CA ALA A 114 6.31 7.26 -13.76
C ALA A 114 6.62 5.80 -13.41
N HIS A 115 7.85 5.35 -13.66
CA HIS A 115 8.24 3.95 -13.53
C HIS A 115 9.71 3.80 -13.15
N LEU A 116 10.07 2.60 -12.71
CA LEU A 116 11.42 2.24 -12.33
C LEU A 116 12.18 1.74 -13.56
N ILE A 117 13.38 2.27 -13.80
CA ILE A 117 14.25 1.83 -14.90
C ILE A 117 15.65 1.48 -14.44
N THR A 118 16.33 0.65 -15.21
CA THR A 118 17.77 0.39 -15.12
C THR A 118 18.33 0.07 -16.51
N SER A 119 19.63 -0.18 -16.62
CA SER A 119 20.25 -0.66 -17.85
C SER A 119 21.25 -1.78 -17.57
N PRO A 120 21.61 -2.62 -18.57
CA PRO A 120 22.50 -3.76 -18.34
C PRO A 120 23.88 -3.41 -17.77
N SER A 121 24.37 -2.18 -18.00
CA SER A 121 25.65 -1.71 -17.47
C SER A 121 25.54 -0.92 -16.16
N SER A 122 24.34 -0.75 -15.60
CA SER A 122 24.09 0.07 -14.42
C SER A 122 23.58 -0.76 -13.25
N ASP A 123 24.27 -0.68 -12.10
CA ASP A 123 23.78 -1.24 -10.84
C ASP A 123 22.74 -0.33 -10.15
N THR A 124 22.48 0.86 -10.72
CA THR A 124 21.56 1.84 -10.16
C THR A 124 20.15 1.62 -10.71
N VAL A 125 19.18 1.61 -9.81
CA VAL A 125 17.75 1.74 -10.16
C VAL A 125 17.37 3.21 -10.14
N TRP A 126 16.60 3.63 -11.13
CA TRP A 126 16.20 5.02 -11.30
C TRP A 126 14.69 5.16 -11.27
N LEU A 127 14.19 6.21 -10.63
CA LEU A 127 12.83 6.69 -10.84
C LEU A 127 12.84 7.59 -12.08
N LEU A 128 12.10 7.22 -13.12
CA LEU A 128 11.84 8.09 -14.26
C LEU A 128 10.52 8.85 -14.02
N THR A 129 10.61 10.16 -13.88
CA THR A 129 9.45 11.05 -13.71
C THR A 129 9.86 12.48 -14.08
N ASN A 130 8.90 13.32 -14.45
CA ASN A 130 9.10 14.76 -14.69
C ASN A 130 10.23 15.05 -15.70
N ASN A 131 10.33 14.19 -16.73
CA ASN A 131 11.36 14.22 -17.78
C ASN A 131 12.80 14.05 -17.28
N GLU A 132 13.00 13.56 -16.06
CA GLU A 132 14.31 13.25 -15.49
C GLU A 132 14.36 11.85 -14.89
N LYS A 133 15.58 11.30 -14.80
CA LYS A 133 15.86 10.10 -14.00
C LYS A 133 16.51 10.52 -12.69
N ARG A 134 16.04 9.96 -11.58
CA ARG A 134 16.62 10.16 -10.24
C ARG A 134 17.13 8.83 -9.71
N GLY A 135 18.42 8.77 -9.37
CA GLY A 135 19.05 7.53 -8.90
C GLY A 135 18.59 7.22 -7.49
N ILE A 136 18.19 5.97 -7.23
CA ILE A 136 17.66 5.52 -5.93
C ILE A 136 18.76 4.75 -5.22
N THR A 137 19.16 5.17 -4.01
CA THR A 137 20.09 4.36 -3.21
C THR A 137 19.40 3.15 -2.61
N GLY A 138 20.15 2.08 -2.32
CA GLY A 138 19.58 0.83 -1.80
C GLY A 138 18.74 1.00 -0.52
N ARG A 139 19.15 1.92 0.38
CA ARG A 139 18.37 2.27 1.57
C ARG A 139 17.06 2.97 1.22
N ALA A 140 17.09 3.91 0.28
CA ALA A 140 15.89 4.57 -0.21
C ALA A 140 14.96 3.56 -0.92
N PHE A 141 15.50 2.66 -1.73
CA PHE A 141 14.71 1.65 -2.43
C PHE A 141 13.82 0.84 -1.48
N ALA A 142 14.43 0.33 -0.40
CA ALA A 142 13.72 -0.42 0.63
C ALA A 142 12.74 0.47 1.44
N LYS A 143 13.16 1.67 1.85
CA LYS A 143 12.33 2.58 2.67
C LYS A 143 11.07 3.05 1.94
N TYR A 144 11.18 3.31 0.64
CA TYR A 144 10.06 3.71 -0.21
C TYR A 144 9.16 2.53 -0.61
N GLU A 145 9.59 1.30 -0.28
CA GLU A 145 8.91 0.05 -0.65
C GLU A 145 8.68 -0.04 -2.17
N PHE A 146 9.68 0.40 -2.94
CA PHE A 146 9.70 0.20 -4.40
C PHE A 146 9.79 -1.30 -4.73
N ASP A 147 9.16 -1.71 -5.82
CA ASP A 147 9.11 -3.12 -6.21
C ASP A 147 10.18 -3.45 -7.24
N GLY A 148 11.08 -4.38 -6.89
CA GLY A 148 12.13 -4.86 -7.79
C GLY A 148 11.58 -5.54 -9.05
N ASN A 149 10.38 -6.15 -8.97
CA ASN A 149 9.76 -6.82 -10.11
C ASN A 149 9.20 -5.85 -11.16
N LYS A 150 9.13 -4.56 -10.83
CA LYS A 150 8.60 -3.50 -11.70
C LYS A 150 9.68 -2.71 -12.41
N ILE A 151 10.95 -3.05 -12.17
CA ILE A 151 12.09 -2.41 -12.82
C ILE A 151 12.13 -2.82 -14.28
N GLN A 152 12.06 -1.83 -15.17
CA GLN A 152 12.18 -2.03 -16.61
C GLN A 152 13.64 -1.85 -17.04
N SER A 153 14.18 -2.81 -17.78
CA SER A 153 15.51 -2.68 -18.38
C SER A 153 15.41 -1.92 -19.70
N VAL A 154 16.16 -0.82 -19.82
CA VAL A 154 16.32 -0.05 -21.05
C VAL A 154 17.77 -0.12 -21.53
N ARG A 155 18.00 0.19 -22.81
CA ARG A 155 19.37 0.27 -23.36
C ARG A 155 20.15 1.40 -22.70
N ASP A 156 21.47 1.23 -22.53
CA ASP A 156 22.33 2.25 -21.92
C ASP A 156 22.24 3.60 -22.63
N ILE A 157 22.15 3.60 -23.97
CA ILE A 157 21.99 4.84 -24.74
C ILE A 157 20.69 5.59 -24.43
N VAL A 158 19.60 4.87 -24.15
CA VAL A 158 18.31 5.46 -23.76
C VAL A 158 18.43 6.00 -22.34
N LEU A 159 18.96 5.20 -21.41
CA LEU A 159 19.16 5.63 -20.03
C LEU A 159 20.00 6.92 -20.00
N ASN A 160 21.14 6.95 -20.70
CA ASN A 160 22.08 8.07 -20.72
C ASN A 160 21.54 9.34 -21.38
N ALA A 161 20.57 9.23 -22.28
CA ALA A 161 19.92 10.38 -22.90
C ALA A 161 18.95 11.13 -21.96
N ILE A 162 18.47 10.48 -20.90
CA ILE A 162 17.52 11.10 -19.96
C ILE A 162 18.28 12.02 -18.99
N PRO A 163 17.85 13.29 -18.81
CA PRO A 163 18.41 14.23 -17.83
C PRO A 163 18.47 13.61 -16.43
N ARG A 164 19.59 13.83 -15.72
CA ARG A 164 19.77 13.33 -14.36
C ARG A 164 19.37 14.40 -13.34
N GLY A 165 18.36 14.08 -12.53
CA GLY A 165 18.01 14.86 -11.34
C GLY A 165 18.82 14.44 -10.10
N PRO A 166 18.62 15.12 -8.97
CA PRO A 166 19.20 14.72 -7.68
C PRO A 166 18.84 13.26 -7.34
N ASN A 167 19.73 12.55 -6.65
CA ASN A 167 19.42 11.21 -6.18
C ASN A 167 18.25 11.25 -5.18
N ILE A 168 17.58 10.12 -5.00
CA ILE A 168 16.60 9.87 -3.94
C ILE A 168 17.33 9.13 -2.83
N ASP A 169 17.48 9.83 -1.70
CA ASP A 169 18.20 9.39 -0.51
C ASP A 169 17.33 9.52 0.75
N LEU A 170 17.90 9.13 1.90
CA LEU A 170 17.27 9.24 3.22
C LEU A 170 17.87 10.38 4.02
#